data_AF-A0A9E3B6X7-F1
#
_entry.id   AF-A0A9E3B6X7-F1
#
_cell.length_a   1.000
_cell.length_b   1.000
_cell.length_c   1.000
_cell.angle_alpha   90.00
_cell.angle_beta   90.00
_cell.angle_gamma   90.00
#
_symmetry.space_group_name_H-M   'P 1'
#
loop_
_entity.id
_entity.type
_entity.pdbx_description
1 polymer ?
#
loop_
_entity_poly.entity_id
_entity_poly.type
_entity_poly.pdbx_seq_one_letter_code
_entity_poly.pdbx_strand_id
1 'polypeptide(L)'
;MNGQGSGVYKWVIGVLVILIGCSLWFADTRTTSATHAAPAIHQENNGQALVPFKGWSTWDFIGRSPTEAKLLQQAQALVSSGLAQAGYNYVLLDDFYYLNPTTTVDANGYW
;
A
#
# COMPACT_ATOMS: atom_id res chain seq x y z
N MET A 1 -25.58 63.52 -44.82
CA MET A 1 -26.29 62.34 -45.35
C MET A 1 -26.25 61.24 -44.31
N ASN A 2 -27.41 60.96 -43.70
CA ASN A 2 -27.98 59.64 -43.37
C ASN A 2 -26.96 58.50 -43.18
N GLY A 3 -26.82 57.80 -42.05
CA GLY A 3 -27.80 57.25 -41.12
C GLY A 3 -27.39 55.79 -40.81
N GLN A 4 -27.98 55.18 -39.77
CA GLN A 4 -27.99 53.73 -39.45
C GLN A 4 -26.74 53.13 -38.76
N GLY A 5 -26.95 52.47 -37.60
CA GLY A 5 -25.94 51.58 -36.99
C GLY A 5 -26.03 51.30 -35.49
N SER A 6 -27.04 51.78 -34.75
CA SER A 6 -27.17 51.58 -33.28
C SER A 6 -27.59 50.16 -32.83
N GLY A 7 -27.64 49.19 -33.74
CA GLY A 7 -28.12 47.83 -33.47
C GLY A 7 -27.06 46.80 -33.06
N VAL A 8 -25.77 47.06 -33.32
CA VAL A 8 -24.71 46.03 -33.14
C VAL A 8 -24.07 46.08 -31.74
N TYR A 9 -24.01 47.27 -31.12
CA TYR A 9 -23.30 47.46 -29.84
C TYR A 9 -24.06 46.93 -28.60
N LYS A 10 -25.38 46.72 -28.70
CA LYS A 10 -26.20 46.27 -27.57
C LYS A 10 -26.12 44.77 -27.27
N TRP A 11 -25.62 43.95 -28.20
CA TRP A 11 -25.43 42.51 -27.97
C TRP A 11 -24.03 42.15 -27.48
N VAL A 12 -23.03 43.00 -27.73
CA VAL A 12 -21.64 42.73 -27.30
C VAL A 12 -21.43 43.00 -25.80
N ILE A 13 -22.17 43.95 -25.22
CA ILE A 13 -22.05 44.27 -23.78
C ILE A 13 -22.67 43.18 -22.88
N GLY A 14 -23.63 42.39 -23.39
CA GLY A 14 -24.27 41.30 -22.64
C GLY A 14 -23.39 40.07 -22.41
N VAL A 15 -22.34 39.87 -23.21
CA VAL A 15 -21.46 38.68 -23.11
C VAL A 15 -20.23 38.94 -22.24
N LEU A 16 -19.84 40.21 -22.02
CA LEU A 16 -18.65 40.52 -21.22
C LEU A 16 -18.90 40.56 -19.69
N VAL A 17 -20.16 40.57 -19.24
CA VAL A 17 -20.50 40.58 -17.81
C VAL A 17 -20.52 39.15 -17.20
N ILE A 18 -20.53 38.10 -18.02
CA ILE A 18 -20.43 36.69 -17.56
C ILE A 18 -18.97 36.20 -17.57
N LEU A 19 -17.97 37.08 -17.43
CA LEU A 19 -16.58 36.65 -17.24
C LEU A 19 -15.80 37.41 -16.16
N ILE A 20 -16.39 38.44 -15.55
CA ILE A 20 -15.76 39.20 -14.45
C ILE A 20 -16.35 38.84 -13.07
N GLY A 21 -17.47 38.10 -13.02
CA GLY A 21 -18.12 37.68 -11.77
C GLY A 21 -17.61 36.38 -11.15
N CYS A 22 -16.73 35.62 -11.82
CA CYS A 22 -16.30 34.28 -11.37
C CYS A 22 -14.84 34.22 -10.89
N SER A 23 -14.23 35.37 -10.58
CA SER A 23 -12.80 35.44 -10.23
C SER A 23 -12.53 35.77 -8.76
N LEU A 24 -13.54 35.81 -7.89
CA LEU A 24 -13.38 36.21 -6.48
C LEU A 24 -13.99 35.22 -5.47
N TRP A 25 -14.00 33.92 -5.79
CA TRP A 25 -14.37 32.85 -4.84
C TRP A 25 -13.35 31.70 -4.79
N PHE A 26 -12.11 31.98 -5.15
CA PHE A 26 -11.00 31.13 -4.68
C PHE A 26 -10.15 32.00 -3.76
N ALA A 27 -10.64 32.18 -2.53
CA ALA A 27 -9.73 32.40 -1.43
C ALA A 27 -8.72 31.25 -1.49
N ASP A 28 -7.46 31.60 -1.70
CA ASP A 28 -6.31 30.71 -1.64
C ASP A 28 -6.27 30.11 -0.22
N THR A 29 -7.04 29.05 0.00
CA THR A 29 -6.79 28.13 1.11
C THR A 29 -5.50 27.43 0.77
N ARG A 30 -4.36 28.07 1.07
CA ARG A 30 -3.10 27.35 1.21
C ARG A 30 -3.31 26.39 2.34
N THR A 31 -3.76 25.19 2.01
CA THR A 31 -3.62 24.03 2.86
C THR A 31 -2.13 23.96 3.14
N THR A 32 -1.71 24.38 4.33
CA THR A 32 -0.37 24.11 4.80
C THR A 32 -0.27 22.59 4.87
N SER A 33 0.35 21.98 3.86
CA SER A 33 0.67 20.57 3.91
C SER A 33 1.56 20.38 5.13
N ALA A 34 1.01 19.80 6.20
CA ALA A 34 1.81 19.37 7.32
C ALA A 34 2.86 18.40 6.77
N THR A 35 4.13 18.80 6.82
CA THR A 35 5.25 17.87 6.62
C THR A 35 5.12 16.80 7.69
N HIS A 36 4.59 15.63 7.31
CA HIS A 36 4.71 14.44 8.14
C HIS A 36 6.20 14.15 8.26
N ALA A 37 6.75 14.34 9.45
CA ALA A 37 8.06 13.79 9.76
C ALA A 37 8.01 12.30 9.43
N ALA A 38 8.93 11.84 8.57
CA ALA A 38 9.06 10.41 8.32
C ALA A 38 9.19 9.70 9.68
N PRO A 39 8.47 8.58 9.90
CA PRO A 39 8.59 7.85 11.13
C PRO A 39 10.07 7.53 11.36
N ALA A 40 10.55 7.75 12.59
CA ALA A 40 11.86 7.29 12.98
C ALA A 40 11.91 5.77 12.73
N ILE A 41 12.73 5.34 11.77
CA ILE A 41 12.91 3.92 11.49
C ILE A 41 13.69 3.35 12.68
N HIS A 42 13.00 2.61 13.55
CA HIS A 42 13.68 1.76 14.53
C HIS A 42 14.29 0.58 13.76
N GLN A 43 15.56 0.70 13.41
CA GLN A 43 16.37 -0.39 12.87
C GLN A 43 17.15 -1.01 14.02
N GLU A 44 16.91 -2.29 14.25
CA GLU A 44 17.69 -3.06 15.22
C GLU A 44 19.12 -3.23 14.68
N ASN A 45 20.15 -2.92 15.47
CA ASN A 45 21.55 -3.07 15.07
C ASN A 45 22.04 -4.53 15.14
N ASN A 46 21.25 -5.47 14.61
CA ASN A 46 21.56 -6.90 14.57
C ASN A 46 21.99 -7.41 13.18
N GLY A 47 22.12 -6.50 12.20
CA GLY A 47 22.52 -6.83 10.83
C GLY A 47 21.44 -7.50 9.98
N GLN A 48 20.21 -7.59 10.48
CA GLN A 48 19.06 -8.17 9.76
C GLN A 48 18.18 -7.07 9.15
N ALA A 49 17.27 -7.48 8.25
CA ALA A 49 16.28 -6.59 7.64
C ALA A 49 16.85 -5.30 6.99
N LEU A 50 18.08 -5.39 6.46
CA LEU A 50 18.73 -4.31 5.69
C LEU A 50 18.00 -4.03 4.37
N VAL A 51 17.26 -5.01 3.88
CA VAL A 51 16.30 -4.89 2.76
C VAL A 51 14.99 -5.56 3.18
N PRO A 52 13.85 -5.18 2.57
CA PRO A 52 12.59 -5.87 2.82
C PRO A 52 12.75 -7.39 2.65
N PHE A 53 12.18 -8.15 3.59
CA PHE A 53 12.17 -9.61 3.48
C PHE A 53 11.35 -10.02 2.25
N LYS A 54 11.75 -11.10 1.60
CA LYS A 54 11.02 -11.69 0.48
C LYS A 54 10.84 -13.18 0.73
N GLY A 55 9.59 -13.62 0.78
CA GLY A 55 9.25 -15.00 1.10
C GLY A 55 7.79 -15.31 0.80
N TRP A 56 7.35 -16.47 1.28
CA TRP A 56 5.98 -16.96 1.16
C TRP A 56 5.48 -17.42 2.54
N SER A 57 4.24 -17.06 2.89
CA SER A 57 3.58 -17.51 4.14
C SER A 57 2.62 -18.66 3.87
N THR A 58 2.56 -19.60 4.81
CA THR A 58 1.60 -20.72 4.76
C THR A 58 0.15 -20.30 4.98
N TRP A 59 -0.11 -19.14 5.58
CA TRP A 59 -1.44 -18.75 6.05
C TRP A 59 -2.48 -18.72 4.92
N ASP A 60 -2.13 -18.10 3.79
CA ASP A 60 -3.09 -17.83 2.70
C ASP A 60 -3.56 -19.10 1.99
N PHE A 61 -2.74 -20.15 1.95
CA PHE A 61 -3.01 -21.37 1.17
C PHE A 61 -3.13 -22.65 2.00
N ILE A 62 -2.27 -22.84 3.01
CA ILE A 62 -2.26 -24.04 3.85
C ILE A 62 -3.15 -23.83 5.08
N GLY A 63 -3.07 -22.64 5.70
CA GLY A 63 -3.82 -22.28 6.90
C GLY A 63 -3.67 -23.31 8.01
N ARG A 64 -4.79 -23.78 8.56
CA ARG A 64 -4.85 -24.58 9.80
C ARG A 64 -4.47 -26.06 9.67
N SER A 65 -4.11 -26.52 8.48
CA SER A 65 -3.78 -27.92 8.24
C SER A 65 -2.38 -28.10 7.65
N PRO A 66 -1.33 -27.58 8.31
CA PRO A 66 0.04 -27.75 7.85
C PRO A 66 0.48 -29.21 7.95
N THR A 67 1.21 -29.67 6.95
CA THR A 67 1.95 -30.93 7.00
C THR A 67 3.33 -30.72 6.40
N GLU A 68 4.32 -31.46 6.87
CA GLU A 68 5.69 -31.40 6.34
C GLU A 68 5.71 -31.54 4.81
N ALA A 69 4.94 -32.47 4.26
CA ALA A 69 4.86 -32.68 2.82
C ALA A 69 4.36 -31.44 2.05
N LYS A 70 3.33 -30.75 2.56
CA LYS A 70 2.83 -29.52 1.92
C LYS A 70 3.88 -28.42 1.99
N LEU A 71 4.52 -28.24 3.14
CA LEU A 71 5.59 -27.25 3.34
C LEU A 71 6.77 -27.49 2.40
N LEU A 72 7.24 -28.73 2.32
CA LEU A 72 8.34 -29.12 1.45
C LEU A 72 8.00 -28.89 -0.02
N GLN A 73 6.77 -29.20 -0.44
CA GLN A 73 6.32 -28.94 -1.81
C GLN A 73 6.33 -27.44 -2.15
N GLN A 74 5.92 -26.57 -1.24
CA GLN A 74 5.96 -25.12 -1.46
C GLN A 74 7.40 -24.59 -1.49
N ALA A 75 8.28 -25.09 -0.61
CA ALA A 75 9.70 -24.75 -0.64
C ALA A 75 10.36 -25.16 -1.97
N GLN A 76 10.05 -26.37 -2.47
CA GLN A 76 10.51 -26.83 -3.78
C GLN A 76 9.96 -25.96 -4.92
N ALA A 77 8.70 -25.52 -4.83
CA ALA A 77 8.10 -24.62 -5.81
C ALA A 77 8.80 -23.25 -5.87
N LEU A 78 9.23 -22.69 -4.72
CA LEU A 78 10.02 -21.45 -4.71
C LEU A 78 11.35 -21.61 -5.48
N VAL A 79 12.00 -22.77 -5.36
CA VAL A 79 13.26 -23.04 -6.07
C VAL A 79 13.03 -23.31 -7.56
N SER A 80 12.07 -24.18 -7.90
CA SER A 80 11.84 -24.61 -9.29
C SER A 80 11.22 -23.53 -10.17
N SER A 81 10.47 -22.59 -9.57
CA SER A 81 9.87 -21.46 -10.29
C SER A 81 10.83 -20.31 -10.60
N GLY A 82 12.03 -20.27 -10.01
CA GLY A 82 12.94 -19.14 -10.13
C GLY A 82 12.81 -18.08 -9.02
N LEU A 83 11.83 -18.22 -8.12
CA LEU A 83 11.55 -17.22 -7.08
C LEU A 83 12.68 -17.12 -6.03
N ALA A 84 13.30 -18.25 -5.68
CA ALA A 84 14.48 -18.26 -4.80
C ALA A 84 15.63 -17.44 -5.41
N GLN A 85 15.88 -17.58 -6.72
CA GLN A 85 16.90 -16.81 -7.44
C GLN A 85 16.53 -15.31 -7.51
N ALA A 86 15.23 -14.98 -7.55
CA ALA A 86 14.73 -13.60 -7.41
C ALA A 86 14.78 -13.07 -5.96
N GLY A 87 15.20 -13.90 -5.00
CA GLY A 87 15.45 -13.54 -3.61
C GLY A 87 14.31 -13.86 -2.64
N TYR A 88 13.28 -14.63 -3.05
CA TYR A 88 12.22 -15.12 -2.16
C TYR A 88 12.70 -16.37 -1.41
N ASN A 89 13.55 -16.16 -0.40
CA ASN A 89 14.33 -17.22 0.25
C ASN A 89 13.77 -17.66 1.62
N TYR A 90 12.59 -17.19 1.98
CA TYR A 90 11.95 -17.50 3.26
C TYR A 90 10.61 -18.21 3.07
N VAL A 91 10.43 -19.33 3.77
CA VAL A 91 9.14 -20.00 3.97
C VAL A 91 8.68 -19.69 5.39
N LEU A 92 7.65 -18.88 5.53
CA LEU A 92 7.09 -18.46 6.81
C LEU A 92 6.00 -19.46 7.19
N LEU A 93 6.33 -20.37 8.12
CA LEU A 93 5.37 -21.26 8.74
C LEU A 93 4.53 -20.46 9.74
N ASP A 94 3.24 -20.37 9.46
CA ASP A 94 2.25 -19.67 10.26
C ASP A 94 1.64 -20.61 11.33
N ASP A 95 0.51 -20.22 11.90
CA ASP A 95 -0.16 -20.88 13.02
C ASP A 95 -0.56 -22.36 12.72
N PHE A 96 -0.90 -23.11 13.78
CA PHE A 96 -1.37 -24.50 13.76
C PHE A 96 -0.31 -25.58 13.42
N TYR A 97 0.99 -25.27 13.49
CA TYR A 97 2.04 -26.30 13.41
C TYR A 97 2.23 -27.10 14.71
N TYR A 98 1.72 -26.59 15.82
CA TYR A 98 1.89 -27.11 17.17
C TYR A 98 0.61 -27.76 17.72
N LEU A 99 0.76 -28.58 18.76
CA LEU A 99 -0.36 -29.10 19.54
C LEU A 99 -0.87 -28.05 20.53
N ASN A 100 -2.08 -28.22 21.10
CA ASN A 100 -2.70 -27.18 21.93
C ASN A 100 -1.74 -26.64 23.02
N PRO A 101 -1.36 -25.33 22.96
CA PRO A 101 -0.47 -24.65 23.91
C PRO A 101 -0.74 -24.91 25.38
N THR A 102 -2.03 -24.94 25.69
CA THR A 102 -2.53 -24.79 27.05
C THR A 102 -2.56 -26.13 27.76
N THR A 103 -2.47 -27.22 26.99
CA THR A 103 -2.60 -28.58 27.48
C THR A 103 -1.45 -29.49 27.04
N THR A 104 -0.61 -29.03 26.11
CA THR A 104 0.35 -29.88 25.39
C THR A 104 1.70 -29.18 25.32
N VAL A 105 2.37 -29.13 26.46
CA VAL A 105 3.78 -28.78 26.57
C VAL A 105 4.49 -29.95 27.25
N ASP A 106 5.79 -30.12 26.97
CA ASP A 106 6.59 -31.14 27.62
C ASP A 106 6.80 -30.84 29.13
N ALA A 107 7.48 -31.73 29.84
CA ALA A 107 7.74 -31.56 31.27
C ALA A 107 8.58 -30.31 31.61
N ASN A 108 9.25 -29.70 30.64
CA ASN A 108 10.05 -28.49 30.77
C ASN A 108 9.31 -27.22 30.29
N GLY A 109 8.08 -27.36 29.76
CA GLY A 109 7.31 -26.26 29.20
C GLY A 109 7.65 -25.92 27.75
N TYR A 110 8.35 -26.80 27.02
CA TYR A 110 8.57 -26.67 25.58
C TYR A 110 7.36 -27.17 24.79
N TRP A 111 7.22 -26.65 23.58
CA TRP A 111 6.14 -26.95 22.64
C TRP A 111 6.53 -28.03 21.65
#